data_AF-A0A848N617-F1
#
_entry.id   AF-A0A848N617-F1
#
_cell.length_a   1.000
_cell.length_b   1.000
_cell.length_c   1.000
_cell.angle_alpha   90.00
_cell.angle_beta   90.00
_cell.angle_gamma   90.00
#
_symmetry.space_group_name_H-M   'P 1'
#
loop_
_entity.id
_entity.type
_entity.pdbx_description
1 polymer ?
#
loop_
_entity_poly.entity_id
_entity_poly.type
_entity_poly.pdbx_seq_one_letter_code
_entity_poly.pdbx_strand_id
1 'polypeptide(L)'
;MKKKNVNFLPNIDPKIYVSFGVILFLSLIFLLYQYFRHVDCENANYYIHADEYIVNKVVEFNDNTKGATSREWDFGDSTAIDRRQRTLHYYKKPGEYIVKLKINGNCVHEKSVIITSISQQTGYLPIIMAPDVATVGDPIYFNAEKEGGESWEWSFGETASTDALGKSPVYRFKTTGDKKITLIVNGDVEHTAVKTIYVAPKTIKAKQKIDIKSYEFEKPHSTFSLPIGSAQKDPLVDMLQYIPVSPKTKSKKDSVIAVKKAPEISNEQFKLLLNQVAAQAKTKDDFKDYLCEKYDIPVVANDKKLIPFEQFCQNIAGKKIKITALRLNKDVHNCIQNINIQYKVKKYLIWMKE
;
A
#
# COMPACT_ATOMS: atom_id res chain seq x y z
N MET A 1 79.32 36.71 16.66
CA MET A 1 78.49 35.60 17.20
C MET A 1 79.08 34.26 16.76
N LYS A 2 79.73 33.52 17.68
CA LYS A 2 80.30 32.19 17.38
C LYS A 2 79.17 31.17 17.32
N LYS A 3 78.97 30.52 16.17
CA LYS A 3 78.13 29.31 16.04
C LYS A 3 78.72 28.24 16.97
N LYS A 4 78.11 28.02 18.15
CA LYS A 4 78.36 26.83 18.96
C LYS A 4 77.78 25.64 18.19
N ASN A 5 78.64 24.88 17.51
CA ASN A 5 78.27 23.55 17.04
C ASN A 5 78.06 22.69 18.28
N VAL A 6 76.79 22.43 18.58
CA VAL A 6 76.38 21.53 19.66
C VAL A 6 76.71 20.12 19.20
N ASN A 7 77.89 19.61 19.58
CA ASN A 7 78.25 18.21 19.40
C ASN A 7 77.41 17.37 20.37
N PHE A 8 76.29 16.87 19.89
CA PHE A 8 75.44 15.95 20.61
C PHE A 8 76.14 14.59 20.69
N LEU A 9 76.90 14.36 21.77
CA LEU A 9 77.81 13.21 22.04
C LEU A 9 79.22 13.33 21.40
N PRO A 10 80.25 13.81 22.13
CA PRO A 10 81.52 14.25 21.55
C PRO A 10 82.45 13.14 21.02
N ASN A 11 82.15 11.86 21.25
CA ASN A 11 83.05 10.73 20.97
C ASN A 11 82.61 9.83 19.80
N ILE A 12 81.61 10.24 19.03
CA ILE A 12 81.02 9.42 17.97
C ILE A 12 81.51 9.94 16.61
N ASP A 13 81.93 9.01 15.73
CA ASP A 13 82.39 9.35 14.37
C ASP A 13 81.26 10.08 13.60
N PRO A 14 81.53 11.26 13.00
CA PRO A 14 80.59 11.98 12.13
C PRO A 14 79.86 11.10 11.09
N LYS A 15 80.51 10.06 10.56
CA LYS A 15 79.92 9.10 9.61
C LYS A 15 78.77 8.29 10.22
N ILE A 16 78.81 8.04 11.52
CA ILE A 16 77.76 7.32 12.26
C ILE A 16 76.48 8.16 12.31
N TYR A 17 76.58 9.48 12.54
CA TYR A 17 75.41 10.37 12.50
C TYR A 17 74.78 10.45 11.11
N VAL A 18 75.59 10.49 10.06
CA VAL A 18 75.10 10.46 8.68
C VAL A 18 74.37 9.15 8.40
N SER A 19 74.93 8.02 8.82
CA SER A 19 74.28 6.70 8.69
C SER A 19 72.93 6.64 9.42
N PHE A 20 72.87 7.07 10.68
CA PHE A 20 71.62 7.13 11.44
C PHE A 20 70.59 8.08 10.80
N GLY A 21 71.02 9.23 10.30
CA GLY A 21 70.16 10.17 9.57
C GLY A 21 69.56 9.55 8.30
N VAL A 22 70.36 8.82 7.53
CA VAL A 22 69.89 8.11 6.32
C VAL A 22 68.90 7.00 6.67
N ILE A 23 69.17 6.20 7.71
CA ILE A 23 68.26 5.14 8.16
C ILE A 23 66.93 5.72 8.67
N LEU A 24 66.98 6.81 9.44
CA LEU A 24 65.79 7.48 9.93
C LEU A 24 64.96 8.08 8.78
N PHE A 25 65.62 8.66 7.78
CA PHE A 25 64.95 9.19 6.59
C PHE A 25 64.31 8.08 5.75
N LEU A 26 65.02 6.96 5.52
CA LEU A 26 64.46 5.79 4.84
C LEU A 26 63.26 5.23 5.61
N SER A 27 63.38 5.08 6.94
CA SER A 27 62.28 4.64 7.81
C SER A 27 61.07 5.58 7.72
N LEU A 28 61.30 6.90 7.72
CA LEU A 28 60.23 7.89 7.56
C LEU A 28 59.57 7.79 6.17
N ILE A 29 60.34 7.56 5.11
CA ILE A 29 59.79 7.31 3.76
C ILE A 29 58.94 6.04 3.75
N PHE A 30 59.40 4.95 4.37
CA PHE A 30 58.64 3.70 4.47
C PHE A 30 57.36 3.90 5.27
N LEU A 31 57.42 4.62 6.40
CA LEU A 31 56.25 4.96 7.20
C LEU A 31 55.27 5.86 6.44
N LEU A 32 55.75 6.88 5.73
CA LEU A 32 54.92 7.72 4.88
C LEU A 32 54.27 6.89 3.77
N TYR A 33 55.03 6.02 3.11
CA TYR A 33 54.51 5.11 2.09
C TYR A 33 53.42 4.19 2.66
N GLN A 34 53.65 3.61 3.84
CA GLN A 34 52.68 2.76 4.53
C GLN A 34 51.44 3.55 4.95
N TYR A 35 51.61 4.77 5.46
CA TYR A 35 50.51 5.66 5.86
C TYR A 35 49.64 6.07 4.67
N PHE A 36 50.25 6.43 3.53
CA PHE A 36 49.49 6.80 2.32
C PHE A 36 48.78 5.62 1.64
N ARG A 37 49.22 4.38 1.89
CA ARG A 37 48.56 3.17 1.38
C ARG A 37 47.71 2.45 2.42
N HIS A 38 47.66 2.93 3.65
CA HIS A 38 46.83 2.35 4.69
C HIS A 38 45.36 2.61 4.34
N VAL A 39 44.59 1.53 4.24
CA VAL A 39 43.13 1.59 4.21
C VAL A 39 42.66 1.11 5.56
N ASP A 40 41.96 1.99 6.25
CA ASP A 40 41.29 1.65 7.50
C ASP A 40 40.07 0.80 7.15
N CYS A 41 40.19 -0.51 7.39
CA CYS A 41 39.14 -1.46 7.03
C CYS A 41 37.82 -1.12 7.75
N GLU A 42 37.85 -0.52 8.94
CA GLU A 42 36.60 -0.20 9.66
C GLU A 42 35.78 0.91 8.96
N ASN A 43 36.44 1.71 8.11
CA ASN A 43 35.88 2.89 7.45
C ASN A 43 35.55 2.66 5.95
N ALA A 44 35.29 1.43 5.53
CA ALA A 44 34.90 1.13 4.16
C ALA A 44 33.58 1.83 3.78
N ASN A 45 33.59 2.56 2.67
CA ASN A 45 32.45 3.32 2.15
C ASN A 45 31.88 2.63 0.91
N TYR A 46 31.05 1.60 1.12
CA TYR A 46 30.40 0.86 0.06
C TYR A 46 28.88 0.83 0.25
N TYR A 47 28.16 0.67 -0.85
CA TYR A 47 26.72 0.48 -0.82
C TYR A 47 26.28 -0.64 -1.75
N ILE A 48 25.16 -1.25 -1.37
CA ILE A 48 24.41 -2.22 -2.15
C ILE A 48 23.00 -1.66 -2.26
N HIS A 49 22.53 -1.44 -3.49
CA HIS A 49 21.27 -0.78 -3.76
C HIS A 49 20.52 -1.44 -4.92
N ALA A 50 19.22 -1.62 -4.74
CA ALA A 50 18.28 -2.03 -5.77
C ALA A 50 16.93 -1.37 -5.46
N ASP A 51 16.13 -1.13 -6.50
CA ASP A 51 14.74 -0.71 -6.32
C ASP A 51 13.92 -1.82 -5.65
N GLU A 52 14.17 -3.07 -6.06
CA GLU A 52 13.50 -4.28 -5.58
C GLU A 52 14.50 -5.44 -5.49
N TYR A 53 14.49 -6.18 -4.38
CA TYR A 53 15.35 -7.34 -4.15
C TYR A 53 14.63 -8.64 -4.55
N ILE A 54 14.37 -8.80 -5.85
CA ILE A 54 13.70 -9.98 -6.42
C ILE A 54 14.57 -10.68 -7.47
N VAL A 55 14.28 -11.94 -7.77
CA VAL A 55 15.04 -12.71 -8.77
C VAL A 55 15.03 -12.02 -10.15
N ASN A 56 16.15 -12.15 -10.87
CA ASN A 56 16.40 -11.56 -12.19
C ASN A 56 16.31 -10.02 -12.27
N LYS A 57 16.21 -9.30 -11.14
CA LYS A 57 16.41 -7.85 -11.10
C LYS A 57 17.84 -7.50 -10.75
N VAL A 58 18.26 -6.34 -11.26
CA VAL A 58 19.62 -5.84 -11.10
C VAL A 58 19.79 -5.21 -9.72
N VAL A 59 20.84 -5.62 -9.02
CA VAL A 59 21.35 -5.02 -7.80
C VAL A 59 22.66 -4.31 -8.14
N GLU A 60 22.78 -3.05 -7.74
CA GLU A 60 24.00 -2.26 -7.87
C GLU A 60 24.88 -2.41 -6.64
N PHE A 61 26.17 -2.66 -6.90
CA PHE A 61 27.23 -2.75 -5.90
C PHE A 61 28.29 -1.71 -6.23
N ASN A 62 28.64 -0.88 -5.26
CA ASN A 62 29.64 0.16 -5.48
C ASN A 62 30.47 0.42 -4.24
N ASP A 63 31.78 0.49 -4.42
CA ASP A 63 32.75 0.85 -3.37
C ASP A 63 33.41 2.21 -3.68
N ASN A 64 33.32 3.14 -2.73
CA ASN A 64 33.95 4.46 -2.78
C ASN A 64 34.98 4.64 -1.63
N THR A 65 35.52 3.53 -1.11
CA THR A 65 36.52 3.56 -0.04
C THR A 65 37.78 4.30 -0.49
N LYS A 66 38.23 5.29 0.31
CA LYS A 66 39.45 6.04 0.02
C LYS A 66 40.68 5.16 0.24
N GLY A 67 41.66 5.23 -0.66
CA GLY A 67 42.87 4.40 -0.61
C GLY A 67 42.68 2.95 -1.12
N ALA A 68 41.46 2.58 -1.54
CA ALA A 68 41.21 1.28 -2.15
C ALA A 68 41.83 1.21 -3.56
N THR A 69 42.83 0.35 -3.71
CA THR A 69 43.56 0.10 -4.97
C THR A 69 43.05 -1.14 -5.70
N SER A 70 42.49 -2.10 -4.97
CA SER A 70 41.84 -3.30 -5.53
C SER A 70 40.58 -3.64 -4.74
N ARG A 71 39.62 -4.25 -5.44
CA ARG A 71 38.30 -4.64 -4.94
C ARG A 71 37.97 -6.01 -5.51
N GLU A 72 37.35 -6.86 -4.71
CA GLU A 72 36.80 -8.14 -5.14
C GLU A 72 35.42 -8.30 -4.51
N TRP A 73 34.40 -8.42 -5.35
CA TRP A 73 33.02 -8.66 -4.98
C TRP A 73 32.70 -10.15 -5.19
N ASP A 74 32.31 -10.82 -4.12
CA ASP A 74 31.70 -12.14 -4.14
C ASP A 74 30.21 -11.96 -3.80
N PHE A 75 29.33 -12.37 -4.70
CA PHE A 75 27.89 -12.17 -4.56
C PHE A 75 27.20 -13.24 -3.70
N GLY A 76 27.91 -14.32 -3.32
CA GLY A 76 27.39 -15.39 -2.48
C GLY A 76 26.52 -16.42 -3.20
N ASP A 77 26.39 -16.35 -4.53
CA ASP A 77 25.57 -17.24 -5.37
C ASP A 77 26.41 -18.16 -6.28
N SER A 78 27.70 -18.32 -5.96
CA SER A 78 28.69 -19.08 -6.74
C SER A 78 29.01 -18.50 -8.13
N THR A 79 28.63 -17.25 -8.41
CA THR A 79 29.04 -16.58 -9.63
C THR A 79 30.49 -16.06 -9.55
N ALA A 80 31.04 -15.67 -10.69
CA ALA A 80 32.43 -15.23 -10.77
C ALA A 80 32.63 -13.92 -9.99
N ILE A 81 33.74 -13.83 -9.27
CA ILE A 81 34.14 -12.64 -8.52
C ILE A 81 34.33 -11.46 -9.47
N ASP A 82 33.78 -10.30 -9.10
CA ASP A 82 33.94 -9.05 -9.86
C ASP A 82 35.01 -8.15 -9.22
N ARG A 83 35.82 -7.47 -10.04
CA ARG A 83 36.92 -6.59 -9.58
C ARG A 83 36.71 -5.11 -9.86
N ARG A 84 35.52 -4.74 -10.34
CA ARG A 84 35.19 -3.35 -10.68
C ARG A 84 34.79 -2.56 -9.43
N GLN A 85 34.99 -1.25 -9.50
CA GLN A 85 34.56 -0.33 -8.45
C GLN A 85 33.03 -0.29 -8.32
N ARG A 86 32.36 -0.22 -9.48
CA ARG A 86 30.90 -0.32 -9.62
C ARG A 86 30.59 -1.55 -10.46
N THR A 87 29.69 -2.39 -9.98
CA THR A 87 29.21 -3.56 -10.71
C THR A 87 27.71 -3.76 -10.50
N LEU A 88 27.11 -4.48 -11.45
CA LEU A 88 25.71 -4.82 -11.49
C LEU A 88 25.61 -6.34 -11.50
N HIS A 89 24.78 -6.91 -10.61
CA HIS A 89 24.55 -8.35 -10.53
C HIS A 89 23.06 -8.65 -10.38
N TYR A 90 22.64 -9.86 -10.73
CA TYR A 90 21.28 -10.33 -10.52
C TYR A 90 21.29 -11.79 -10.06
N TYR A 91 20.31 -12.14 -9.23
CA TYR A 91 20.21 -13.47 -8.63
C TYR A 91 19.13 -14.29 -9.32
N LYS A 92 19.44 -15.53 -9.70
CA LYS A 92 18.51 -16.40 -10.45
C LYS A 92 17.52 -17.16 -9.57
N LYS A 93 17.86 -17.36 -8.29
CA LYS A 93 17.05 -18.12 -7.34
C LYS A 93 16.71 -17.25 -6.12
N PRO A 94 15.53 -17.41 -5.52
CA PRO A 94 15.24 -16.76 -4.26
C PRO A 94 16.12 -17.37 -3.15
N GLY A 95 16.46 -16.57 -2.16
CA GLY A 95 17.31 -16.99 -1.05
C GLY A 95 18.02 -15.81 -0.38
N GLU A 96 18.67 -16.12 0.74
CA GLU A 96 19.57 -15.20 1.42
C GLU A 96 21.00 -15.40 0.88
N TYR A 97 21.63 -14.30 0.47
CA TYR A 97 22.97 -14.28 -0.10
C TYR A 97 23.89 -13.40 0.75
N ILE A 98 25.03 -13.94 1.16
CA ILE A 98 26.06 -13.21 1.89
C ILE A 98 27.03 -12.60 0.87
N VAL A 99 26.91 -11.30 0.64
CA VAL A 99 27.77 -10.56 -0.27
C VAL A 99 29.05 -10.19 0.45
N LYS A 100 30.21 -10.52 -0.12
CA LYS A 100 31.52 -10.19 0.44
C LYS A 100 32.26 -9.19 -0.45
N LEU A 101 32.72 -8.09 0.15
CA LEU A 101 33.62 -7.13 -0.47
C LEU A 101 35.00 -7.26 0.16
N LYS A 102 36.00 -7.59 -0.66
CA LYS A 102 37.39 -7.63 -0.26
C LYS A 102 38.17 -6.47 -0.88
N ILE A 103 38.76 -5.62 -0.05
CA ILE A 103 39.52 -4.43 -0.46
C ILE A 103 41.00 -4.68 -0.17
N ASN A 104 41.87 -4.36 -1.14
CA ASN A 104 43.34 -4.47 -1.00
C ASN A 104 43.86 -5.85 -0.55
N GLY A 105 43.07 -6.91 -0.75
CA GLY A 105 43.44 -8.28 -0.43
C GLY A 105 43.36 -8.67 1.05
N ASN A 106 43.10 -7.74 1.96
CA ASN A 106 43.13 -7.97 3.41
C ASN A 106 41.88 -7.48 4.18
N CYS A 107 41.21 -6.43 3.72
CA CYS A 107 39.97 -5.95 4.34
C CYS A 107 38.79 -6.74 3.77
N VAL A 108 38.01 -7.43 4.59
CA VAL A 108 36.82 -8.19 4.16
C VAL A 108 35.59 -7.65 4.88
N HIS A 109 34.58 -7.26 4.11
CA HIS A 109 33.26 -6.84 4.59
C HIS A 109 32.20 -7.78 4.06
N GLU A 110 31.20 -8.08 4.90
CA GLU A 110 30.08 -8.94 4.52
C GLU A 110 28.75 -8.22 4.77
N LYS A 111 27.79 -8.41 3.86
CA LYS A 111 26.43 -7.90 4.00
C LYS A 111 25.43 -8.93 3.46
N SER A 112 24.39 -9.21 4.24
CA SER A 112 23.30 -10.09 3.80
C SER A 112 22.34 -9.35 2.86
N VAL A 113 21.97 -10.02 1.77
CA VAL A 113 20.96 -9.59 0.80
C VAL A 113 19.93 -10.70 0.65
N ILE A 114 18.67 -10.40 0.91
CA ILE A 114 17.56 -11.36 0.78
C ILE A 114 16.88 -11.12 -0.55
N ILE A 115 16.88 -12.12 -1.43
CA ILE A 115 16.24 -12.09 -2.74
C ILE A 115 14.96 -12.91 -2.70
N THR A 116 13.83 -12.30 -3.04
CA THR A 116 12.52 -12.97 -3.11
C THR A 116 12.18 -13.39 -4.54
N SER A 117 11.25 -14.32 -4.72
CA SER A 117 10.83 -14.79 -6.06
C SER A 117 9.97 -13.73 -6.77
N ILE A 118 9.85 -13.82 -8.11
CA ILE A 118 8.87 -13.03 -8.91
C ILE A 118 7.45 -13.59 -8.66
N SER A 119 7.03 -13.71 -7.40
CA SER A 119 5.65 -14.08 -7.08
C SER A 119 4.71 -12.85 -7.07
N GLN A 120 5.24 -11.65 -7.22
CA GLN A 120 4.46 -10.41 -7.19
C GLN A 120 5.10 -9.43 -8.20
N GLN A 121 4.25 -8.69 -8.93
CA GLN A 121 4.62 -7.67 -9.93
C GLN A 121 4.98 -8.13 -11.35
N THR A 122 4.08 -8.86 -12.00
CA THR A 122 3.60 -8.50 -13.36
C THR A 122 2.27 -9.23 -13.62
N GLY A 123 1.15 -8.50 -13.74
CA GLY A 123 -0.20 -9.07 -13.91
C GLY A 123 -0.95 -9.26 -12.58
N TYR A 124 -1.27 -8.13 -11.93
CA TYR A 124 -1.53 -8.00 -10.48
C TYR A 124 -2.64 -8.88 -9.88
N LEU A 125 -3.56 -9.42 -10.68
CA LEU A 125 -4.65 -10.28 -10.20
C LEU A 125 -4.84 -11.47 -11.14
N PRO A 126 -5.17 -12.67 -10.60
CA PRO A 126 -5.67 -13.77 -11.41
C PRO A 126 -6.88 -13.33 -12.26
N ILE A 127 -7.00 -13.85 -13.47
CA ILE A 127 -8.17 -13.64 -14.32
C ILE A 127 -9.15 -14.79 -14.07
N ILE A 128 -10.41 -14.46 -13.78
CA ILE A 128 -11.52 -15.43 -13.69
C ILE A 128 -12.33 -15.37 -14.99
N MET A 129 -12.33 -16.47 -15.74
CA MET A 129 -13.20 -16.69 -16.89
C MET A 129 -14.45 -17.46 -16.45
N ALA A 130 -15.60 -16.79 -16.58
CA ALA A 130 -16.93 -17.31 -16.24
C ALA A 130 -18.00 -16.57 -17.06
N PRO A 131 -19.19 -17.15 -17.28
CA PRO A 131 -20.32 -16.41 -17.85
C PRO A 131 -20.81 -15.33 -16.88
N ASP A 132 -21.35 -14.22 -17.39
CA ASP A 132 -21.88 -13.14 -16.55
C ASP A 132 -23.28 -13.46 -15.99
N VAL A 133 -24.02 -14.34 -16.67
CA VAL A 133 -25.33 -14.84 -16.25
C VAL A 133 -25.35 -16.37 -16.32
N ALA A 134 -25.88 -17.00 -15.28
CA ALA A 134 -26.06 -18.44 -15.20
C ALA A 134 -27.45 -18.81 -14.67
N THR A 135 -27.83 -20.08 -14.78
CA THR A 135 -29.12 -20.59 -14.28
C THR A 135 -28.90 -21.46 -13.05
N VAL A 136 -29.75 -21.29 -12.04
CA VAL A 136 -29.70 -22.11 -10.81
C VAL A 136 -29.80 -23.61 -11.11
N GLY A 137 -28.92 -24.41 -10.50
CA GLY A 137 -28.85 -25.87 -10.65
C GLY A 137 -28.10 -26.40 -11.88
N ASP A 138 -27.84 -25.57 -12.89
CA ASP A 138 -27.08 -25.96 -14.09
C ASP A 138 -25.56 -25.95 -13.80
N PRO A 139 -24.75 -26.81 -14.46
CA PRO A 139 -23.31 -26.83 -14.26
C PRO A 139 -22.66 -25.63 -14.96
N ILE A 140 -21.83 -24.90 -14.24
CA ILE A 140 -21.08 -23.76 -14.76
C ILE A 140 -19.60 -24.10 -14.77
N TYR A 141 -18.97 -23.89 -15.91
CA TYR A 141 -17.55 -24.12 -16.13
C TYR A 141 -16.79 -22.83 -15.86
N PHE A 142 -15.80 -22.92 -14.97
CA PHE A 142 -14.90 -21.82 -14.66
C PHE A 142 -13.52 -22.13 -15.20
N ASN A 143 -12.77 -21.08 -15.51
CA ASN A 143 -11.35 -21.20 -15.83
C ASN A 143 -10.60 -20.00 -15.23
N ALA A 144 -9.34 -20.22 -14.88
CA ALA A 144 -8.48 -19.15 -14.37
C ALA A 144 -7.19 -19.02 -15.17
N GLU A 145 -6.64 -17.80 -15.16
CA GLU A 145 -5.34 -17.52 -15.77
C GLU A 145 -4.51 -16.59 -14.87
N LYS A 146 -3.28 -17.01 -14.57
CA LYS A 146 -2.27 -16.25 -13.83
C LYS A 146 -0.91 -16.82 -14.22
N GLU A 147 0.00 -15.94 -14.61
CA GLU A 147 1.38 -16.32 -14.88
C GLU A 147 2.02 -16.85 -13.58
N GLY A 148 2.67 -18.02 -13.64
CA GLY A 148 3.23 -18.68 -12.45
C GLY A 148 2.20 -19.28 -11.48
N GLY A 149 0.94 -19.47 -11.88
CA GLY A 149 -0.08 -20.12 -11.05
C GLY A 149 0.11 -21.64 -10.94
N GLU A 150 0.45 -22.12 -9.76
CA GLU A 150 0.69 -23.54 -9.42
C GLU A 150 -0.47 -24.16 -8.65
N SER A 151 -1.10 -23.40 -7.74
CA SER A 151 -2.27 -23.84 -6.97
C SER A 151 -3.44 -22.85 -7.09
N TRP A 152 -4.67 -23.36 -7.01
CA TRP A 152 -5.90 -22.60 -7.27
C TRP A 152 -6.96 -23.00 -6.25
N GLU A 153 -7.49 -22.02 -5.53
CA GLU A 153 -8.51 -22.21 -4.50
C GLU A 153 -9.69 -21.29 -4.78
N TRP A 154 -10.86 -21.89 -4.99
CA TRP A 154 -12.08 -21.18 -5.37
C TRP A 154 -13.08 -21.14 -4.22
N SER A 155 -13.73 -19.99 -4.04
CA SER A 155 -14.95 -19.86 -3.25
C SER A 155 -16.02 -19.18 -4.10
N PHE A 156 -17.20 -19.80 -4.20
CA PHE A 156 -18.31 -19.32 -5.03
C PHE A 156 -19.30 -18.47 -4.24
N GLY A 157 -19.06 -18.25 -2.94
CA GLY A 157 -19.83 -17.34 -2.10
C GLY A 157 -21.21 -17.86 -1.64
N GLU A 158 -21.47 -19.17 -1.77
CA GLU A 158 -22.63 -19.81 -1.12
C GLU A 158 -22.28 -20.36 0.27
N THR A 159 -21.01 -20.60 0.54
CA THR A 159 -20.49 -21.04 1.84
C THR A 159 -19.28 -20.19 2.26
N ALA A 160 -18.87 -20.29 3.52
CA ALA A 160 -17.68 -19.61 4.05
C ALA A 160 -16.36 -20.37 3.76
N SER A 161 -16.42 -21.48 3.03
CA SER A 161 -15.29 -22.39 2.82
C SER A 161 -14.79 -22.37 1.37
N THR A 162 -13.60 -22.92 1.15
CA THR A 162 -13.11 -23.27 -0.19
C THR A 162 -13.99 -24.35 -0.80
N ASP A 163 -14.58 -24.08 -1.96
CA ASP A 163 -15.54 -24.95 -2.63
C ASP A 163 -14.89 -25.85 -3.69
N ALA A 164 -13.78 -25.42 -4.31
CA ALA A 164 -13.09 -26.20 -5.33
C ALA A 164 -11.60 -25.89 -5.44
N LEU A 165 -10.85 -26.89 -5.93
CA LEU A 165 -9.42 -26.80 -6.21
C LEU A 165 -9.14 -27.04 -7.70
N GLY A 166 -8.07 -26.43 -8.20
CA GLY A 166 -7.59 -26.60 -9.58
C GLY A 166 -8.01 -25.47 -10.52
N LYS A 167 -7.36 -25.42 -11.70
CA LYS A 167 -7.45 -24.27 -12.63
C LYS A 167 -8.83 -24.09 -13.28
N SER A 168 -9.56 -25.18 -13.52
CA SER A 168 -10.82 -25.17 -14.28
C SER A 168 -11.92 -26.00 -13.60
N PRO A 169 -12.50 -25.52 -12.48
CA PRO A 169 -13.53 -26.27 -11.75
C PRO A 169 -14.92 -26.14 -12.39
N VAL A 170 -15.83 -27.02 -11.98
CA VAL A 170 -17.26 -26.96 -12.33
C VAL A 170 -18.09 -26.79 -11.06
N TYR A 171 -18.99 -25.81 -11.03
CA TYR A 171 -19.84 -25.52 -9.86
C TYR A 171 -21.32 -25.38 -10.23
N ARG A 172 -22.20 -25.67 -9.27
CA ARG A 172 -23.67 -25.56 -9.40
C ARG A 172 -24.23 -24.73 -8.26
N PHE A 173 -24.73 -23.54 -8.58
CA PHE A 173 -25.36 -22.68 -7.58
C PHE A 173 -26.72 -23.23 -7.15
N LYS A 174 -26.96 -23.24 -5.83
CA LYS A 174 -28.23 -23.68 -5.22
C LYS A 174 -29.24 -22.55 -5.09
N THR A 175 -28.75 -21.31 -4.99
CA THR A 175 -29.57 -20.12 -4.76
C THR A 175 -29.42 -19.11 -5.88
N THR A 176 -30.48 -18.35 -6.14
CA THR A 176 -30.51 -17.29 -7.16
C THR A 176 -29.92 -15.97 -6.63
N GLY A 177 -29.67 -15.02 -7.53
CA GLY A 177 -29.15 -13.69 -7.22
C GLY A 177 -27.67 -13.50 -7.59
N ASP A 178 -27.09 -12.38 -7.16
CA ASP A 178 -25.69 -12.05 -7.42
C ASP A 178 -24.76 -12.94 -6.59
N LYS A 179 -23.77 -13.55 -7.26
CA LYS A 179 -22.78 -14.44 -6.66
C LYS A 179 -21.39 -13.85 -6.82
N LYS A 180 -20.72 -13.63 -5.69
CA LYS A 180 -19.34 -13.14 -5.62
C LYS A 180 -18.40 -14.33 -5.54
N ILE A 181 -17.65 -14.56 -6.61
CA ILE A 181 -16.68 -15.62 -6.74
C ILE A 181 -15.31 -15.04 -6.41
N THR A 182 -14.56 -15.72 -5.54
CA THR A 182 -13.19 -15.35 -5.19
C THR A 182 -12.23 -16.47 -5.54
N LEU A 183 -11.05 -16.09 -6.03
CA LEU A 183 -9.99 -17.01 -6.41
C LEU A 183 -8.66 -16.60 -5.76
N ILE A 184 -8.09 -17.52 -5.00
CA ILE A 184 -6.75 -17.41 -4.43
C ILE A 184 -5.83 -18.32 -5.26
N VAL A 185 -4.65 -17.82 -5.60
CA VAL A 185 -3.66 -18.55 -6.40
C VAL A 185 -2.35 -18.59 -5.64
N ASN A 186 -1.73 -19.76 -5.50
CA ASN A 186 -0.47 -19.94 -4.74
C ASN A 186 -0.57 -19.52 -3.27
N GLY A 187 -1.76 -19.53 -2.67
CA GLY A 187 -1.97 -19.06 -1.29
C GLY A 187 -1.84 -17.54 -1.11
N ASP A 188 -1.77 -16.77 -2.20
CA ASP A 188 -1.65 -15.31 -2.19
C ASP A 188 -3.00 -14.64 -1.87
N VAL A 189 -3.29 -14.50 -0.58
CA VAL A 189 -4.54 -13.89 -0.08
C VAL A 189 -4.62 -12.39 -0.36
N GLU A 190 -3.48 -11.71 -0.47
CA GLU A 190 -3.42 -10.26 -0.70
C GLU A 190 -3.87 -9.88 -2.13
N HIS A 191 -3.67 -10.80 -3.09
CA HIS A 191 -4.02 -10.60 -4.51
C HIS A 191 -5.15 -11.53 -4.97
N THR A 192 -6.20 -11.61 -4.17
CA THR A 192 -7.39 -12.41 -4.48
C THR A 192 -8.15 -11.81 -5.67
N ALA A 193 -8.43 -12.62 -6.69
CA ALA A 193 -9.30 -12.22 -7.80
C ALA A 193 -10.77 -12.36 -7.42
N VAL A 194 -11.60 -11.42 -7.88
CA VAL A 194 -13.04 -11.40 -7.59
C VAL A 194 -13.83 -11.23 -8.87
N LYS A 195 -14.84 -12.08 -9.11
CA LYS A 195 -15.81 -11.91 -10.19
C LYS A 195 -17.23 -12.06 -9.65
N THR A 196 -18.12 -11.15 -10.05
CA THR A 196 -19.56 -11.24 -9.73
C THR A 196 -20.30 -11.75 -10.96
N ILE A 197 -21.20 -12.72 -10.76
CA ILE A 197 -22.11 -13.23 -11.80
C ILE A 197 -23.55 -13.22 -11.27
N TYR A 198 -24.54 -13.15 -12.17
CA TYR A 198 -25.96 -13.23 -11.79
C TYR A 198 -26.53 -14.64 -12.02
N VAL A 199 -27.09 -15.25 -10.98
CA VAL A 199 -27.75 -16.56 -11.06
C VAL A 199 -29.26 -16.39 -11.16
N ALA A 200 -29.81 -16.63 -12.35
CA ALA A 200 -31.22 -16.54 -12.66
C ALA A 200 -32.00 -17.79 -12.18
N PRO A 201 -33.29 -17.63 -11.80
CA PRO A 201 -34.17 -18.76 -11.52
C PRO A 201 -34.40 -19.60 -12.78
N LYS A 202 -34.56 -20.90 -12.59
CA LYS A 202 -34.91 -21.80 -13.69
C LYS A 202 -36.32 -21.46 -14.17
N THR A 203 -36.44 -20.99 -15.42
CA THR A 203 -37.75 -20.72 -15.99
C THR A 203 -38.50 -22.04 -16.16
N ILE A 204 -39.58 -22.21 -15.39
CA ILE A 204 -40.53 -23.28 -15.64
C ILE A 204 -41.34 -22.82 -16.84
N LYS A 205 -40.99 -23.28 -18.06
CA LYS A 205 -41.92 -23.19 -19.19
C LYS A 205 -43.14 -23.99 -18.78
N ALA A 206 -44.27 -23.32 -18.53
CA ALA A 206 -45.54 -23.97 -18.24
C ALA A 206 -45.83 -24.95 -19.38
N LYS A 207 -45.60 -26.25 -19.14
CA LYS A 207 -46.13 -27.32 -20.00
C LYS A 207 -47.61 -27.42 -19.68
N GLN A 208 -48.41 -26.59 -20.34
CA GLN A 208 -49.77 -26.86 -20.80
C GLN A 208 -50.39 -25.54 -21.28
N LYS A 209 -50.82 -25.51 -22.55
CA LYS A 209 -51.91 -24.62 -22.92
C LYS A 209 -53.08 -25.05 -22.04
N ILE A 210 -53.51 -24.19 -21.13
CA ILE A 210 -54.80 -24.36 -20.48
C ILE A 210 -55.82 -24.34 -21.63
N ASP A 211 -56.46 -25.47 -21.91
CA ASP A 211 -57.52 -25.54 -22.92
C ASP A 211 -58.75 -24.85 -22.33
N ILE A 212 -58.87 -23.56 -22.64
CA ILE A 212 -60.00 -22.70 -22.30
C ILE A 212 -61.17 -23.13 -23.21
N LYS A 213 -61.75 -24.30 -22.94
CA LYS A 213 -62.94 -24.80 -23.67
C LYS A 213 -64.08 -25.27 -22.78
N SER A 214 -64.10 -24.89 -21.51
CA SER A 214 -65.29 -25.07 -20.66
C SER A 214 -65.44 -23.91 -19.68
N TYR A 215 -65.73 -22.73 -20.22
CA TYR A 215 -66.51 -21.74 -19.46
C TYR A 215 -67.93 -21.85 -19.99
N GLU A 216 -68.72 -22.69 -19.34
CA GLU A 216 -70.16 -22.68 -19.53
C GLU A 216 -70.67 -21.40 -18.87
N PHE A 217 -71.32 -20.53 -19.64
CA PHE A 217 -71.93 -19.31 -19.14
C PHE A 217 -72.88 -19.66 -18.00
N GLU A 218 -72.57 -19.26 -16.77
CA GLU A 218 -73.51 -19.40 -15.67
C GLU A 218 -74.78 -18.62 -16.02
N LYS A 219 -75.92 -19.32 -15.99
CA LYS A 219 -77.25 -18.72 -16.13
C LYS A 219 -77.43 -17.65 -15.06
N PRO A 220 -78.12 -16.54 -15.36
CA PRO A 220 -78.33 -15.48 -14.38
C PRO A 220 -79.07 -16.03 -13.17
N HIS A 221 -78.42 -16.00 -12.00
CA HIS A 221 -79.06 -16.34 -10.74
C HIS A 221 -80.20 -15.35 -10.45
N SER A 222 -81.37 -15.88 -10.09
CA SER A 222 -82.48 -15.10 -9.55
C SER A 222 -82.03 -14.37 -8.29
N THR A 223 -82.31 -13.07 -8.23
CA THR A 223 -82.04 -12.19 -7.08
C THR A 223 -82.73 -12.72 -5.82
N PHE A 224 -81.97 -13.40 -4.97
CA PHE A 224 -82.37 -13.69 -3.60
C PHE A 224 -81.83 -12.58 -2.71
N SER A 225 -82.69 -11.63 -2.32
CA SER A 225 -82.34 -10.58 -1.36
C SER A 225 -82.63 -11.06 0.06
N LEU A 226 -81.60 -11.14 0.90
CA LEU A 226 -81.75 -11.37 2.33
C LEU A 226 -82.36 -10.13 3.01
N PRO A 227 -83.21 -10.31 4.05
CA PRO A 227 -83.71 -9.18 4.83
C PRO A 227 -82.56 -8.51 5.61
N ILE A 228 -82.59 -7.17 5.65
CA ILE A 228 -81.61 -6.34 6.35
C ILE A 228 -81.74 -6.57 7.86
N GLY A 229 -80.73 -7.19 8.47
CA GLY A 229 -80.58 -7.28 9.93
C GLY A 229 -80.16 -5.94 10.54
N SER A 230 -80.45 -5.75 11.83
CA SER A 230 -80.06 -4.54 12.56
C SER A 230 -78.53 -4.39 12.66
N ALA A 231 -78.07 -3.14 12.66
CA ALA A 231 -76.65 -2.80 12.69
C ALA A 231 -75.96 -3.39 13.93
N GLN A 232 -75.02 -4.32 13.69
CA GLN A 232 -74.14 -4.85 14.72
C GLN A 232 -73.10 -3.77 15.08
N LYS A 233 -72.92 -3.49 16.38
CA LYS A 233 -71.89 -2.55 16.84
C LYS A 233 -70.51 -3.14 16.58
N ASP A 234 -69.63 -2.30 16.05
CA ASP A 234 -68.25 -2.64 15.69
C ASP A 234 -67.43 -3.05 16.94
N PRO A 235 -66.83 -4.26 16.97
CA PRO A 235 -66.00 -4.71 18.08
C PRO A 235 -64.68 -3.94 18.24
N LEU A 236 -64.33 -3.02 17.32
CA LEU A 236 -63.11 -2.22 17.43
C LEU A 236 -63.16 -1.08 18.47
N VAL A 237 -64.34 -0.76 19.01
CA VAL A 237 -64.49 0.34 19.98
C VAL A 237 -63.92 -0.02 21.37
N ASP A 238 -63.88 -1.31 21.72
CA ASP A 238 -63.44 -1.77 23.05
C ASP A 238 -61.92 -2.01 23.17
N MET A 239 -61.20 -2.07 22.04
CA MET A 239 -59.75 -2.30 22.01
C MET A 239 -58.90 -1.02 22.00
N LEU A 240 -59.50 0.17 21.90
CA LEU A 240 -58.77 1.43 21.73
C LEU A 240 -58.45 2.18 23.04
N GLN A 241 -58.79 1.64 24.22
CA GLN A 241 -58.55 2.35 25.49
C GLN A 241 -57.16 2.15 26.12
N TYR A 242 -56.32 1.24 25.61
CA TYR A 242 -54.99 0.99 26.19
C TYR A 242 -53.93 0.68 25.15
N ILE A 243 -53.38 1.71 24.49
CA ILE A 243 -52.08 1.58 23.80
C ILE A 243 -51.19 2.77 24.20
N PRO A 244 -50.07 2.56 24.90
CA PRO A 244 -49.12 3.63 25.20
C PRO A 244 -48.44 4.14 23.93
N VAL A 245 -48.33 5.46 23.83
CA VAL A 245 -47.77 6.19 22.68
C VAL A 245 -46.25 6.00 22.61
N SER A 246 -45.75 5.36 21.55
CA SER A 246 -44.35 5.44 21.15
C SER A 246 -44.13 6.69 20.28
N PRO A 247 -43.09 7.51 20.52
CA PRO A 247 -42.85 8.71 19.74
C PRO A 247 -42.49 8.38 18.29
N LYS A 248 -43.17 9.08 17.37
CA LYS A 248 -43.09 8.94 15.91
C LYS A 248 -41.64 8.97 15.40
N THR A 249 -41.12 7.84 14.94
CA THR A 249 -40.07 7.83 13.92
C THR A 249 -40.72 8.23 12.59
N LYS A 250 -40.40 9.42 12.10
CA LYS A 250 -40.82 9.86 10.77
C LYS A 250 -40.15 8.97 9.72
N SER A 251 -40.92 8.05 9.15
CA SER A 251 -40.65 7.52 7.82
C SER A 251 -40.66 8.68 6.83
N LYS A 252 -39.56 8.84 6.07
CA LYS A 252 -39.55 9.62 4.84
C LYS A 252 -38.96 8.76 3.74
N LYS A 253 -39.87 8.27 2.90
CA LYS A 253 -39.82 8.26 1.43
C LYS A 253 -38.46 7.98 0.81
N ASP A 254 -38.38 6.84 0.15
CA ASP A 254 -37.44 6.53 -0.93
C ASP A 254 -37.27 7.74 -1.84
N SER A 255 -36.23 8.51 -1.54
CA SER A 255 -35.66 9.51 -2.40
C SER A 255 -34.36 8.86 -2.80
N VAL A 256 -34.16 8.65 -4.10
CA VAL A 256 -32.83 8.37 -4.65
C VAL A 256 -31.92 9.44 -4.06
N ILE A 257 -31.09 9.06 -3.07
CA ILE A 257 -30.12 9.97 -2.49
C ILE A 257 -29.12 10.18 -3.62
N ALA A 258 -29.28 11.26 -4.37
CA ALA A 258 -28.17 11.83 -5.08
C ALA A 258 -27.12 12.11 -4.01
N VAL A 259 -26.13 11.21 -3.90
CA VAL A 259 -25.06 11.30 -2.92
C VAL A 259 -24.46 12.69 -3.10
N LYS A 260 -24.70 13.57 -2.13
CA LYS A 260 -24.30 14.97 -2.20
C LYS A 260 -22.78 15.00 -2.20
N LYS A 261 -22.18 15.09 -3.40
CA LYS A 261 -20.74 15.18 -3.57
C LYS A 261 -20.23 16.41 -2.80
N ALA A 262 -19.08 16.28 -2.17
CA ALA A 262 -18.44 17.39 -1.48
C ALA A 262 -18.16 18.53 -2.48
N PRO A 263 -18.17 19.80 -2.04
CA PRO A 263 -17.84 20.93 -2.91
C PRO A 263 -16.44 20.82 -3.51
N GLU A 264 -16.28 21.23 -4.77
CA GLU A 264 -14.97 21.21 -5.41
C GLU A 264 -14.07 22.32 -4.87
N ILE A 265 -12.87 21.95 -4.41
CA ILE A 265 -11.85 22.87 -3.93
C ILE A 265 -10.50 22.53 -4.54
N SER A 266 -9.82 23.55 -5.06
CA SER A 266 -8.45 23.43 -5.58
C SER A 266 -7.41 23.44 -4.46
N ASN A 267 -6.20 22.95 -4.75
CA ASN A 267 -5.10 22.97 -3.79
C ASN A 267 -4.76 24.41 -3.33
N GLU A 268 -4.78 25.40 -4.22
CA GLU A 268 -4.49 26.80 -3.84
C GLU A 268 -5.58 27.42 -2.95
N GLN A 269 -6.85 27.11 -3.20
CA GLN A 269 -7.96 27.53 -2.34
C GLN A 269 -7.86 26.88 -0.95
N PHE A 270 -7.54 25.59 -0.89
CA PHE A 270 -7.37 24.90 0.39
C PHE A 270 -6.18 25.44 1.18
N LYS A 271 -5.08 25.77 0.50
CA LYS A 271 -3.91 26.45 1.10
C LYS A 271 -4.27 27.81 1.68
N LEU A 272 -5.14 28.59 1.03
CA LEU A 272 -5.64 29.86 1.57
C LEU A 272 -6.44 29.63 2.86
N LEU A 273 -7.30 28.61 2.91
CA LEU A 273 -8.03 28.25 4.12
C LEU A 273 -7.09 27.84 5.26
N LEU A 274 -6.04 27.05 4.98
CA LEU A 274 -5.04 26.69 5.99
C LEU A 274 -4.26 27.90 6.53
N ASN A 275 -3.96 28.89 5.68
CA ASN A 275 -3.36 30.14 6.14
C ASN A 275 -4.32 30.94 7.05
N GLN A 276 -5.63 30.86 6.81
CA GLN A 276 -6.64 31.46 7.69
C GLN A 276 -6.74 30.73 9.03
N VAL A 277 -6.57 29.40 9.06
CA VAL A 277 -6.46 28.64 10.33
C VAL A 277 -5.21 29.05 11.10
N ALA A 278 -4.08 29.19 10.41
CA ALA A 278 -2.84 29.67 11.03
C ALA A 278 -2.97 31.09 11.60
N ALA A 279 -3.74 31.96 10.92
CA ALA A 279 -4.12 33.29 11.37
C ALA A 279 -5.28 33.31 12.39
N GLN A 280 -5.78 32.13 12.82
CA GLN A 280 -6.90 31.96 13.75
C GLN A 280 -8.23 32.59 13.31
N ALA A 281 -8.41 32.84 12.01
CA ALA A 281 -9.64 33.35 11.43
C ALA A 281 -10.64 32.24 11.05
N LYS A 282 -10.18 30.98 11.01
CA LYS A 282 -10.96 29.78 10.72
C LYS A 282 -10.61 28.65 11.66
N THR A 283 -11.53 27.71 11.83
CA THR A 283 -11.35 26.52 12.67
C THR A 283 -11.40 25.25 11.81
N LYS A 284 -11.19 24.09 12.44
CA LYS A 284 -11.32 22.79 11.77
C LYS A 284 -12.72 22.58 11.17
N ASP A 285 -13.76 23.17 11.76
CA ASP A 285 -15.15 22.98 11.35
C ASP A 285 -15.48 23.65 10.02
N ASP A 286 -14.73 24.68 9.63
CA ASP A 286 -14.82 25.29 8.29
C ASP A 286 -14.46 24.31 7.15
N PHE A 287 -13.86 23.16 7.48
CA PHE A 287 -13.46 22.13 6.52
C PHE A 287 -14.43 20.96 6.46
N LYS A 288 -15.46 20.96 7.32
CA LYS A 288 -16.39 19.82 7.52
C LYS A 288 -16.99 19.29 6.21
N ASP A 289 -17.40 20.19 5.33
CA ASP A 289 -18.03 19.84 4.05
C ASP A 289 -17.05 19.21 3.05
N TYR A 290 -15.77 19.61 3.09
CA TYR A 290 -14.73 19.05 2.20
C TYR A 290 -14.16 17.73 2.72
N LEU A 291 -14.24 17.53 4.04
CA LEU A 291 -13.80 16.33 4.75
C LEU A 291 -14.91 15.29 4.93
N CYS A 292 -16.14 15.61 4.54
CA CYS A 292 -17.30 14.74 4.71
C CYS A 292 -17.47 14.28 6.16
N GLU A 293 -17.33 15.24 7.08
CA GLU A 293 -17.44 15.08 8.54
C GLU A 293 -16.36 14.17 9.18
N LYS A 294 -15.26 13.87 8.47
CA LYS A 294 -14.12 13.07 8.99
C LYS A 294 -12.91 13.94 9.29
N TYR A 295 -12.65 14.21 10.57
CA TYR A 295 -11.52 15.06 11.00
C TYR A 295 -10.24 14.27 11.34
N ASP A 296 -10.33 12.95 11.35
CA ASP A 296 -9.26 12.00 11.62
C ASP A 296 -8.42 11.65 10.38
N ILE A 297 -8.68 12.31 9.25
CA ILE A 297 -7.93 12.02 8.02
C ILE A 297 -6.42 12.29 8.20
N PRO A 298 -5.56 11.45 7.61
CA PRO A 298 -4.12 11.61 7.72
C PRO A 298 -3.62 12.85 6.98
N VAL A 299 -2.73 13.60 7.64
CA VAL A 299 -1.92 14.67 7.05
C VAL A 299 -0.46 14.25 7.10
N VAL A 300 0.16 14.11 5.92
CA VAL A 300 1.59 13.89 5.76
C VAL A 300 2.29 15.25 5.70
N ALA A 301 2.88 15.68 6.81
CA ALA A 301 3.62 16.91 6.95
C ALA A 301 5.12 16.70 6.69
N ASN A 302 5.69 17.48 5.76
CA ASN A 302 7.12 17.51 5.43
C ASN A 302 7.72 16.11 5.15
N ASP A 303 6.93 15.22 4.53
CA ASP A 303 7.29 13.86 4.12
C ASP A 303 7.75 12.91 5.25
N LYS A 304 7.50 13.28 6.52
CA LYS A 304 7.98 12.52 7.69
C LYS A 304 6.98 12.37 8.82
N LYS A 305 6.06 13.33 8.98
CA LYS A 305 5.13 13.36 10.12
C LYS A 305 3.72 13.06 9.64
N LEU A 306 3.19 11.90 10.05
CA LEU A 306 1.80 11.52 9.85
C LEU A 306 1.01 11.94 11.11
N ILE A 307 0.12 12.91 10.97
CA ILE A 307 -0.74 13.37 12.06
C ILE A 307 -2.18 13.56 11.58
N PRO A 308 -3.20 13.37 12.44
CA PRO A 308 -4.59 13.67 12.09
C PRO A 308 -4.78 15.14 11.72
N PHE A 309 -5.72 15.44 10.81
CA PHE A 309 -5.99 16.80 10.37
C PHE A 309 -6.34 17.76 11.51
N GLU A 310 -7.10 17.28 12.50
CA GLU A 310 -7.38 18.05 13.70
C GLU A 310 -6.10 18.49 14.44
N GLN A 311 -5.18 17.55 14.67
CA GLN A 311 -3.92 17.82 15.34
C GLN A 311 -3.01 18.73 14.50
N PHE A 312 -3.05 18.58 13.17
CA PHE A 312 -2.35 19.47 12.25
C PHE A 312 -2.86 20.92 12.37
N CYS A 313 -4.18 21.12 12.39
CA CYS A 313 -4.78 22.46 12.55
C CYS A 313 -4.37 23.13 13.86
N GLN A 314 -4.34 22.36 14.96
CA GLN A 314 -3.86 22.84 16.26
C GLN A 314 -2.37 23.22 16.20
N ASN A 315 -1.53 22.44 15.50
CA ASN A 315 -0.10 22.69 15.40
C ASN A 315 0.24 23.97 14.63
N ILE A 316 -0.57 24.37 13.65
CA ILE A 316 -0.34 25.58 12.85
C ILE A 316 -1.05 26.82 13.40
N ALA A 317 -2.05 26.65 14.27
CA ALA A 317 -2.83 27.75 14.83
C ALA A 317 -1.93 28.75 15.58
N GLY A 318 -2.06 30.03 15.24
CA GLY A 318 -1.26 31.10 15.85
C GLY A 318 0.19 31.20 15.36
N LYS A 319 0.60 30.38 14.38
CA LYS A 319 1.95 30.41 13.80
C LYS A 319 1.96 31.06 12.42
N LYS A 320 3.05 31.77 12.09
CA LYS A 320 3.29 32.24 10.71
C LYS A 320 3.85 31.08 9.88
N ILE A 321 3.03 30.52 9.00
CA ILE A 321 3.41 29.39 8.13
C ILE A 321 3.62 29.84 6.68
N LYS A 322 4.47 29.10 5.95
CA LYS A 322 4.66 29.23 4.51
C LYS A 322 4.55 27.84 3.89
N ILE A 323 3.43 27.58 3.24
CA ILE A 323 3.15 26.32 2.55
C ILE A 323 3.81 26.35 1.16
N THR A 324 4.75 25.45 0.91
CA THR A 324 5.50 25.35 -0.35
C THR A 324 4.89 24.36 -1.32
N ALA A 325 4.25 23.30 -0.81
CA ALA A 325 3.51 22.33 -1.63
C ALA A 325 2.32 21.80 -0.82
N LEU A 326 1.21 21.57 -1.51
CA LEU A 326 0.00 20.96 -0.95
C LEU A 326 -0.65 20.09 -2.02
N ARG A 327 -0.95 18.84 -1.67
CA ARG A 327 -1.68 17.91 -2.53
C ARG A 327 -2.81 17.26 -1.73
N LEU A 328 -4.03 17.41 -2.25
CA LEU A 328 -5.22 16.77 -1.71
C LEU A 328 -5.48 15.47 -2.49
N ASN A 329 -5.73 14.37 -1.78
CA ASN A 329 -6.24 13.14 -2.37
C ASN A 329 -7.73 13.01 -2.02
N LYS A 330 -8.56 12.81 -3.05
CA LYS A 330 -10.02 12.81 -2.92
C LYS A 330 -10.61 11.53 -3.47
N ASP A 331 -11.75 11.11 -2.91
CA ASP A 331 -12.49 9.94 -3.39
C ASP A 331 -13.45 10.26 -4.54
N VAL A 332 -14.21 9.25 -4.97
CA VAL A 332 -15.27 9.35 -6.00
C VAL A 332 -16.42 10.31 -5.65
N HIS A 333 -16.55 10.70 -4.38
CA HIS A 333 -17.51 11.68 -3.89
C HIS A 333 -16.88 13.06 -3.65
N ASN A 334 -15.62 13.24 -4.07
CA ASN A 334 -14.81 14.46 -3.91
C ASN A 334 -14.49 14.81 -2.44
N CYS A 335 -14.67 13.86 -1.51
CA CYS A 335 -14.26 14.01 -0.11
C CYS A 335 -12.74 13.85 -0.01
N ILE A 336 -12.08 14.74 0.73
CA ILE A 336 -10.63 14.65 0.95
C ILE A 336 -10.34 13.51 1.94
N GLN A 337 -9.54 12.53 1.51
CA GLN A 337 -9.18 11.36 2.30
C GLN A 337 -7.75 11.45 2.87
N ASN A 338 -6.86 12.20 2.23
CA ASN A 338 -5.47 12.39 2.66
C ASN A 338 -4.93 13.73 2.16
N ILE A 339 -4.07 14.36 2.96
CA ILE A 339 -3.41 15.64 2.64
C ILE A 339 -1.90 15.47 2.76
N ASN A 340 -1.17 15.69 1.66
CA ASN A 340 0.30 15.85 1.72
C ASN A 340 0.65 17.34 1.67
N ILE A 341 1.38 17.81 2.67
CA ILE A 341 1.75 19.21 2.82
C ILE A 341 3.23 19.38 3.17
N GLN A 342 3.89 20.29 2.45
CA GLN A 342 5.23 20.79 2.80
C GLN A 342 5.12 22.25 3.23
N TYR A 343 5.57 22.56 4.44
CA TYR A 343 5.47 23.91 4.99
C TYR A 343 6.65 24.25 5.91
N LYS A 344 6.89 25.55 6.05
CA LYS A 344 7.86 26.12 6.99
C LYS A 344 7.14 27.01 7.99
N VAL A 345 7.61 27.01 9.23
CA VAL A 345 7.15 27.93 10.28
C VAL A 345 8.20 29.00 10.48
N LYS A 346 7.77 30.26 10.58
CA LYS A 346 8.66 31.36 10.94
C LYS A 346 8.88 31.36 12.45
N LYS A 347 10.13 31.10 12.88
CA LYS A 347 10.57 31.35 14.25
C LYS A 347 11.63 32.45 14.20
N TYR A 348 11.43 33.52 14.97
CA TYR A 348 12.23 34.76 14.85
C TYR A 348 12.24 35.31 13.41
N LEU A 349 13.41 35.59 12.85
CA LEU A 349 13.59 36.09 11.48
C LEU A 349 13.77 34.98 10.43
N ILE A 350 13.76 33.69 10.82
CA ILE A 350 14.14 32.57 9.95
C ILE A 350 12.96 31.59 9.74
N TRP A 351 12.85 31.06 8.52
CA TRP A 351 11.88 30.01 8.17
C TRP A 351 12.47 28.62 8.41
N MET A 352 11.90 27.88 9.36
CA MET A 352 12.36 26.53 9.70
C MET A 352 11.35 25.47 9.23
N LYS A 353 11.85 24.31 8.81
CA LYS A 353 11.01 23.12 8.61
C LYS A 353 10.66 22.56 9.98
N GLU A 354 9.39 22.25 10.20
CA GLU A 354 8.89 21.68 11.45
C GLU A 354 8.80 20.16 11.38
#